data_AF-A0AA37MAQ5-F1
#
_entry.id   AF-A0AA37MAQ5-F1
#
_cell.length_a   1.000
_cell.length_b   1.000
_cell.length_c   1.000
_cell.angle_alpha   90.00
_cell.angle_beta   90.00
_cell.angle_gamma   90.00
#
_symmetry.space_group_name_H-M   'P 1'
#
loop_
_entity.id
_entity.type
_entity.pdbx_description
1 polymer ?
#
loop_
_entity_poly.entity_id
_entity_poly.type
_entity_poly.pdbx_seq_one_letter_code
_entity_poly.pdbx_strand_id
1 'polypeptide(L)'
;MTRPPIDFGTEWSNAGTHRRYGHDLILWVAAQPTQAFRDAYSRARGLMVGAGYSWTDKGHAEPQMLPCWWNTGITFDADALRAEVDRVVAEAAAEREAKAAAEQERHERDVASTKNAAAPIRAALRALLVERPWALGRALSEARDLASAETWTSWGLRSAERYLDNAAANVRRAEERLGRTPPATWFARAEDEAVRVAALEACRVLSSRDMDWAAVQNGEGWSQATTWTGHTLSERAVLDQGEAAHALGLLHGHRRQLSDEVCIACFGEAPARRRRPEPEEQPALGF
;
A
#
# COMPACT_ATOMS: atom_id res chain seq x y z
N MET A 1 -19.20 -49.45 -7.88
CA MET A 1 -19.52 -48.17 -7.23
C MET A 1 -19.81 -47.14 -8.32
N THR A 2 -20.88 -46.34 -8.19
CA THR A 2 -21.31 -45.39 -9.24
C THR A 2 -21.03 -43.93 -8.90
N ARG A 3 -20.50 -43.63 -7.70
CA ARG A 3 -20.15 -42.28 -7.22
C ARG A 3 -18.95 -42.35 -6.27
N PRO A 4 -18.27 -41.23 -5.98
CA PRO A 4 -17.19 -41.19 -5.00
C PRO A 4 -17.66 -41.71 -3.62
N PRO A 5 -16.85 -42.54 -2.94
CA PRO A 5 -17.24 -43.17 -1.67
C PRO A 5 -17.36 -42.18 -0.50
N ILE A 6 -16.65 -41.05 -0.55
CA ILE A 6 -16.60 -39.95 0.42
C ILE A 6 -16.79 -38.63 -0.34
N ASP A 7 -17.71 -37.79 0.15
CA ASP A 7 -18.09 -36.54 -0.50
C ASP A 7 -17.22 -35.33 -0.10
N PHE A 8 -16.55 -35.35 1.05
CA PHE A 8 -15.78 -34.22 1.59
C PHE A 8 -16.58 -32.92 1.71
N GLY A 9 -17.91 -33.02 1.91
CA GLY A 9 -18.79 -31.87 1.98
C GLY A 9 -18.86 -31.05 0.69
N THR A 10 -18.58 -31.66 -0.47
CA THR A 10 -18.69 -31.01 -1.78
C THR A 10 -19.62 -31.80 -2.70
N GLU A 11 -20.15 -31.11 -3.72
CA GLU A 11 -20.91 -31.75 -4.78
C GLU A 11 -19.97 -32.35 -5.82
N TRP A 12 -20.27 -33.56 -6.28
CA TRP A 12 -19.49 -34.27 -7.28
C TRP A 12 -20.30 -34.40 -8.57
N SER A 13 -19.69 -33.99 -9.68
CA SER A 13 -20.25 -34.12 -11.02
C SER A 13 -19.53 -35.22 -11.80
N ASN A 14 -20.28 -36.01 -12.56
CA ASN A 14 -19.71 -37.02 -13.44
C ASN A 14 -19.22 -36.32 -14.73
N ALA A 15 -17.92 -36.31 -14.94
CA ALA A 15 -17.29 -35.69 -16.12
C ALA A 15 -17.21 -36.66 -17.32
N GLY A 16 -17.76 -37.86 -17.20
CA GLY A 16 -17.74 -38.90 -18.22
C GLY A 16 -16.50 -39.79 -18.17
N THR A 17 -16.21 -40.46 -19.28
CA THR A 17 -15.07 -41.36 -19.42
C THR A 17 -13.84 -40.60 -19.91
N HIS A 18 -12.74 -40.70 -19.17
CA HIS A 18 -11.47 -40.05 -19.48
C HIS A 18 -10.31 -41.04 -19.39
N ARG A 19 -9.26 -40.81 -20.19
CA ARG A 19 -8.08 -41.66 -20.22
C ARG A 19 -7.10 -41.31 -19.09
N ARG A 20 -6.73 -42.30 -18.26
CA ARG A 20 -5.72 -42.19 -17.19
C ARG A 20 -4.85 -43.46 -17.18
N TYR A 21 -3.53 -43.29 -17.17
CA TYR A 21 -2.55 -44.39 -17.23
C TYR A 21 -2.83 -45.44 -18.33
N GLY A 22 -3.34 -44.99 -19.48
CA GLY A 22 -3.65 -45.88 -20.60
C GLY A 22 -5.04 -46.53 -20.55
N HIS A 23 -5.80 -46.38 -19.46
CA HIS A 23 -7.14 -46.95 -19.28
C HIS A 23 -8.23 -45.88 -19.39
N ASP A 24 -9.40 -46.27 -19.91
CA ASP A 24 -10.60 -45.44 -19.94
C ASP A 24 -11.38 -45.63 -18.63
N LEU A 25 -11.45 -44.57 -17.82
CA LEU A 25 -12.03 -44.59 -16.48
C LEU A 25 -13.11 -43.51 -16.35
N ILE A 26 -14.14 -43.78 -15.55
CA ILE A 26 -15.15 -42.77 -15.20
C ILE A 26 -14.52 -41.78 -14.23
N LEU A 27 -14.59 -40.50 -14.58
CA LEU A 27 -14.08 -39.38 -13.81
C LEU A 27 -15.22 -38.64 -13.11
N TRP A 28 -15.08 -38.43 -11.81
CA TRP A 28 -15.89 -37.51 -11.04
C TRP A 28 -15.06 -36.32 -10.59
N VAL A 29 -15.61 -35.11 -10.69
CA VAL A 29 -14.94 -33.87 -10.33
C VAL A 29 -15.78 -33.12 -9.32
N ALA A 30 -15.16 -32.65 -8.24
CA ALA A 30 -15.79 -31.81 -7.24
C ALA A 30 -16.09 -30.42 -7.82
N ALA A 31 -17.22 -29.82 -7.45
CA ALA A 31 -17.59 -28.47 -7.87
C ALA A 31 -16.57 -27.42 -7.40
N GLN A 32 -16.02 -27.60 -6.19
CA GLN A 32 -14.98 -26.74 -5.62
C GLN A 32 -14.08 -27.53 -4.65
N PRO A 33 -12.81 -27.09 -4.46
CA PRO A 33 -11.91 -27.71 -3.50
C PRO A 33 -12.30 -27.38 -2.06
N THR A 34 -12.62 -28.39 -1.26
CA THR A 34 -12.90 -28.21 0.17
C THR A 34 -11.64 -28.36 1.03
N GLN A 35 -11.65 -27.72 2.20
CA GLN A 35 -10.56 -27.88 3.16
C GLN A 35 -10.45 -29.33 3.65
N ALA A 36 -11.58 -30.03 3.85
CA ALA A 36 -11.59 -31.44 4.23
C ALA A 36 -10.86 -32.33 3.22
N PHE A 37 -11.09 -32.13 1.91
CA PHE A 37 -10.36 -32.88 0.88
C PHE A 37 -8.86 -32.54 0.89
N ARG A 38 -8.49 -31.27 1.03
CA ARG A 38 -7.08 -30.83 1.10
C ARG A 38 -6.36 -31.46 2.29
N ASP A 39 -6.98 -31.41 3.48
CA ASP A 39 -6.44 -31.97 4.71
C ASP A 39 -6.28 -33.50 4.60
N ALA A 40 -7.33 -34.19 4.14
CA ALA A 40 -7.29 -35.64 3.91
C ALA A 40 -6.25 -36.04 2.86
N TYR A 41 -6.21 -35.36 1.72
CA TYR A 41 -5.25 -35.67 0.66
C TYR A 41 -3.81 -35.36 1.05
N SER A 42 -3.57 -34.34 1.88
CA SER A 42 -2.23 -34.02 2.38
C SER A 42 -1.72 -35.04 3.39
N ARG A 43 -2.59 -35.59 4.24
CA ARG A 43 -2.20 -36.45 5.38
C ARG A 43 -2.36 -37.95 5.11
N ALA A 44 -3.36 -38.33 4.32
CA ALA A 44 -3.69 -39.71 3.96
C ALA A 44 -3.52 -39.96 2.44
N ARG A 45 -2.57 -39.27 1.78
CA ARG A 45 -2.41 -39.29 0.32
C ARG A 45 -2.39 -40.69 -0.29
N GLY A 46 -1.65 -41.62 0.30
CA GLY A 46 -1.51 -42.99 -0.22
C GLY A 46 -2.85 -43.73 -0.26
N LEU A 47 -3.63 -43.63 0.81
CA LEU A 47 -4.95 -44.25 0.92
C LEU A 47 -5.96 -43.58 -0.02
N MET A 48 -5.95 -42.25 -0.07
CA MET A 48 -6.77 -41.45 -0.98
C MET A 48 -6.52 -41.83 -2.45
N VAL A 49 -5.24 -41.85 -2.87
CA VAL A 49 -4.86 -42.22 -4.24
C VAL A 49 -5.21 -43.67 -4.54
N GLY A 50 -4.98 -44.59 -3.59
CA GLY A 50 -5.37 -45.99 -3.71
C GLY A 50 -6.87 -46.19 -3.92
N ALA A 51 -7.68 -45.35 -3.27
CA ALA A 51 -9.14 -45.32 -3.44
C ALA A 51 -9.62 -44.54 -4.68
N GLY A 52 -8.71 -43.98 -5.47
CA GLY A 52 -9.02 -43.28 -6.72
C GLY A 52 -9.10 -41.75 -6.61
N TYR A 53 -8.91 -41.16 -5.42
CA TYR A 53 -8.90 -39.71 -5.24
C TYR A 53 -7.60 -39.06 -5.70
N SER A 54 -7.70 -37.92 -6.37
CA SER A 54 -6.55 -37.11 -6.81
C SER A 54 -6.98 -35.68 -7.12
N TRP A 55 -6.11 -34.94 -7.81
CA TRP A 55 -6.42 -33.64 -8.39
C TRP A 55 -6.37 -33.74 -9.92
N THR A 56 -7.21 -32.99 -10.62
CA THR A 56 -7.20 -32.92 -12.09
C THR A 56 -7.56 -31.54 -12.59
N ASP A 57 -7.10 -31.22 -13.78
CA ASP A 57 -7.46 -30.07 -14.62
C ASP A 57 -8.42 -30.47 -15.76
N LYS A 58 -9.04 -31.66 -15.67
CA LYS A 58 -9.88 -32.26 -16.71
C LYS A 58 -11.32 -32.33 -16.25
N GLY A 59 -12.25 -32.34 -17.20
CA GLY A 59 -13.66 -32.58 -16.91
C GLY A 59 -14.42 -31.36 -16.39
N HIS A 60 -13.86 -30.16 -16.55
CA HIS A 60 -14.48 -28.86 -16.28
C HIS A 60 -13.95 -27.81 -17.26
N ALA A 61 -14.63 -26.67 -17.38
CA ALA A 61 -14.34 -25.63 -18.38
C ALA A 61 -13.20 -24.68 -18.01
N GLU A 62 -12.91 -24.52 -16.71
CA GLU A 62 -11.96 -23.53 -16.22
C GLU A 62 -10.56 -24.12 -16.01
N PRO A 63 -9.46 -23.35 -16.20
CA PRO A 63 -8.09 -23.83 -16.00
C PRO A 63 -7.70 -23.84 -14.52
N GLN A 64 -8.34 -24.69 -13.71
CA GLN A 64 -8.04 -24.86 -12.28
C GLN A 64 -7.89 -26.33 -11.89
N MET A 65 -7.12 -26.62 -10.83
CA MET A 65 -7.01 -27.99 -10.30
C MET A 65 -8.14 -28.26 -9.32
N LEU A 66 -9.01 -29.21 -9.65
CA LEU A 66 -10.12 -29.63 -8.80
C LEU A 66 -9.88 -31.02 -8.20
N PRO A 67 -10.40 -31.30 -6.99
CA PRO A 67 -10.47 -32.64 -6.46
C PRO A 67 -11.23 -33.54 -7.44
N CYS A 68 -10.68 -34.71 -7.69
CA CYS A 68 -11.30 -35.70 -8.53
C CYS A 68 -11.29 -37.09 -7.91
N TRP A 69 -12.19 -37.94 -8.37
CA TRP A 69 -12.24 -39.35 -8.03
C TRP A 69 -12.38 -40.16 -9.31
N TRP A 70 -11.49 -41.13 -9.48
CA TRP A 70 -11.48 -42.03 -10.61
C TRP A 70 -12.05 -43.38 -10.19
N ASN A 71 -13.05 -43.87 -10.93
CA ASN A 71 -13.57 -45.21 -10.71
C ASN A 71 -12.59 -46.24 -11.29
N THR A 72 -11.60 -46.64 -10.51
CA THR A 72 -10.53 -47.58 -10.91
C THR A 72 -10.96 -49.04 -10.91
N GLY A 73 -12.15 -49.36 -10.36
CA GLY A 73 -12.62 -50.73 -10.17
C GLY A 73 -11.87 -51.51 -9.07
N ILE A 74 -10.91 -50.88 -8.39
CA ILE A 74 -10.18 -51.49 -7.27
C ILE A 74 -11.09 -51.55 -6.06
N THR A 75 -11.16 -52.73 -5.43
CA THR A 75 -11.86 -52.92 -4.16
C THR A 75 -10.99 -52.40 -3.01
N PHE A 76 -11.57 -51.55 -2.17
CA PHE A 76 -10.97 -51.09 -0.92
C PHE A 76 -12.06 -51.04 0.15
N ASP A 77 -11.64 -51.02 1.42
CA ASP A 77 -12.54 -50.84 2.54
C ASP A 77 -12.92 -49.35 2.66
N ALA A 78 -14.14 -49.03 2.20
CA ALA A 78 -14.63 -47.66 2.17
C ALA A 78 -14.91 -47.11 3.59
N ASP A 79 -15.27 -47.98 4.54
CA ASP A 79 -15.53 -47.58 5.92
C ASP A 79 -14.21 -47.31 6.64
N ALA A 80 -13.18 -48.14 6.43
CA ALA A 80 -11.84 -47.88 6.94
C ALA A 80 -11.23 -46.60 6.33
N LEU A 81 -11.40 -46.38 5.02
CA LEU A 81 -10.96 -45.13 4.39
C LEU A 81 -11.68 -43.92 4.99
N ARG A 82 -13.00 -44.01 5.20
CA ARG A 82 -13.79 -42.93 5.80
C ARG A 82 -13.35 -42.63 7.22
N ALA A 83 -13.18 -43.66 8.05
CA ALA A 83 -12.70 -43.50 9.42
C ALA A 83 -11.31 -42.82 9.47
N GLU A 84 -10.40 -43.20 8.57
CA GLU A 84 -9.08 -42.59 8.48
C GLU A 84 -9.14 -41.14 7.97
N VAL A 85 -9.97 -40.86 6.96
CA VAL A 85 -10.22 -39.51 6.46
C VAL A 85 -10.76 -38.61 7.57
N ASP A 86 -11.79 -39.07 8.29
CA ASP A 86 -12.42 -38.30 9.37
C ASP A 86 -11.39 -38.01 10.48
N ARG A 87 -10.55 -39.00 10.83
CA ARG A 87 -9.45 -38.84 11.81
C ARG A 87 -8.46 -37.74 11.37
N VAL A 88 -7.91 -37.83 10.15
CA VAL A 88 -6.88 -36.85 9.71
C VAL A 88 -7.44 -35.46 9.48
N VAL A 89 -8.71 -35.34 9.07
CA VAL A 89 -9.40 -34.04 8.93
C VAL A 89 -9.64 -33.42 10.30
N ALA A 90 -10.08 -34.20 11.28
CA ALA A 90 -10.24 -33.73 12.66
C ALA A 90 -8.91 -33.27 13.28
N GLU A 91 -7.82 -34.03 13.08
CA GLU A 91 -6.48 -33.63 13.51
C GLU A 91 -6.02 -32.32 12.85
N ALA A 92 -6.24 -32.18 11.54
CA ALA A 92 -5.87 -30.96 10.82
C ALA A 92 -6.68 -29.73 11.26
N ALA A 93 -7.96 -29.92 11.57
CA ALA A 93 -8.80 -28.87 12.13
C ALA A 93 -8.29 -28.44 13.53
N ALA A 94 -8.02 -29.41 14.42
CA ALA A 94 -7.50 -29.16 15.76
C ALA A 94 -6.14 -28.43 15.73
N GLU A 95 -5.24 -28.82 14.82
CA GLU A 95 -3.96 -28.12 14.66
C GLU A 95 -4.12 -26.68 14.17
N ARG A 96 -5.06 -26.42 13.24
CA ARG A 96 -5.35 -25.06 12.77
C ARG A 96 -5.93 -24.20 13.88
N GLU A 97 -6.84 -24.74 14.69
CA GLU A 97 -7.39 -24.06 15.86
C GLU A 97 -6.30 -23.76 16.89
N ALA A 98 -5.45 -24.74 17.22
CA ALA A 98 -4.33 -24.56 18.13
C ALA A 98 -3.34 -23.50 17.62
N LYS A 99 -3.02 -23.51 16.31
CA LYS A 99 -2.15 -22.51 15.70
C LYS A 99 -2.79 -21.12 15.70
N ALA A 100 -4.08 -21.02 15.44
CA ALA A 100 -4.81 -19.76 15.49
C ALA A 100 -4.83 -19.18 16.92
N ALA A 101 -5.09 -20.02 17.93
CA ALA A 101 -5.03 -19.63 19.33
C ALA A 101 -3.62 -19.16 19.75
N ALA A 102 -2.58 -19.90 19.36
CA ALA A 102 -1.20 -19.53 19.66
C ALA A 102 -0.79 -18.21 18.97
N GLU A 103 -1.25 -17.96 17.74
CA GLU A 103 -0.97 -16.71 17.04
C GLU A 103 -1.72 -15.52 17.66
N GLN A 104 -2.98 -15.72 18.07
CA GLN A 104 -3.75 -14.73 18.81
C GLN A 104 -3.07 -14.37 20.14
N GLU A 105 -2.63 -15.36 20.90
CA GLU A 105 -1.92 -15.14 22.17
C GLU A 105 -0.58 -14.42 21.95
N ARG A 106 0.15 -14.76 20.87
CA ARG A 106 1.39 -14.06 20.48
C ARG A 106 1.10 -12.60 20.16
N HIS A 107 0.04 -12.34 19.39
CA HIS A 107 -0.39 -10.99 19.03
C HIS A 107 -0.75 -10.16 20.27
N GLU A 108 -1.56 -10.72 21.17
CA GLU A 108 -1.96 -10.08 22.43
C GLU A 108 -0.75 -9.76 23.32
N ARG A 109 0.20 -10.69 23.44
CA ARG A 109 1.45 -10.47 24.17
C ARG A 109 2.29 -9.35 23.55
N ASP A 110 2.39 -9.30 22.22
CA ASP A 110 3.14 -8.25 21.52
C ASP A 110 2.50 -6.87 21.74
N VAL A 111 1.18 -6.77 21.60
CA VAL A 111 0.42 -5.54 21.91
C VAL A 111 0.59 -5.13 23.37
N ALA A 112 0.48 -6.06 24.32
CA ALA A 112 0.65 -5.77 25.74
C ALA A 112 2.07 -5.28 26.05
N SER A 113 3.09 -5.89 25.44
CA SER A 113 4.50 -5.55 25.65
C SER A 113 4.86 -4.14 25.17
N THR A 114 4.15 -3.64 24.15
CA THR A 114 4.44 -2.36 23.50
C THR A 114 3.58 -1.21 24.01
N LYS A 115 2.48 -1.51 24.71
CA LYS A 115 1.47 -0.54 25.15
C LYS A 115 2.05 0.73 25.79
N ASN A 116 3.01 0.57 26.71
CA ASN A 116 3.59 1.71 27.45
C ASN A 116 4.50 2.57 26.57
N ALA A 117 5.34 1.95 25.74
CA ALA A 117 6.24 2.66 24.83
C ALA A 117 5.48 3.32 23.66
N ALA A 118 4.37 2.71 23.23
CA ALA A 118 3.57 3.21 22.12
C ALA A 118 2.87 4.55 22.41
N ALA A 119 2.46 4.80 23.65
CA ALA A 119 1.71 6.03 24.00
C ALA A 119 2.44 7.34 23.61
N PRO A 120 3.69 7.59 24.06
CA PRO A 120 4.40 8.83 23.68
C PRO A 120 4.71 8.89 22.17
N ILE A 121 5.09 7.77 21.55
CA ILE A 121 5.40 7.73 20.11
C ILE A 121 4.14 7.99 19.27
N ARG A 122 2.99 7.46 19.67
CA ARG A 122 1.69 7.74 19.04
C ARG A 122 1.30 9.21 19.17
N ALA A 123 1.52 9.81 20.33
CA ALA A 123 1.28 11.24 20.53
C ALA A 123 2.18 12.09 19.62
N ALA A 124 3.47 11.77 19.54
CA ALA A 124 4.42 12.44 18.65
C ALA A 124 4.05 12.30 17.18
N LEU A 125 3.65 11.09 16.73
CA LEU A 125 3.23 10.86 15.35
C LEU A 125 1.96 11.64 15.01
N ARG A 126 1.00 11.71 15.94
CA ARG A 126 -0.24 12.50 15.77
C ARG A 126 0.05 14.00 15.71
N ALA A 127 0.94 14.51 16.57
CA ALA A 127 1.37 15.90 16.50
C ALA A 127 2.02 16.21 15.15
N LEU A 128 2.93 15.35 14.68
CA LEU A 128 3.56 15.50 13.37
C LEU A 128 2.53 15.50 12.22
N LEU A 129 1.52 14.63 12.27
CA LEU A 129 0.45 14.56 11.26
C LEU A 129 -0.40 15.82 11.19
N VAL A 130 -0.53 16.56 12.29
CA VAL A 130 -1.28 17.81 12.35
C VAL A 130 -0.40 18.99 11.96
N GLU A 131 0.79 19.08 12.54
CA GLU A 131 1.67 20.25 12.42
C GLU A 131 2.42 20.26 11.09
N ARG A 132 2.95 19.11 10.67
CA ARG A 132 3.86 19.00 9.51
C ARG A 132 3.64 17.70 8.71
N PRO A 133 2.43 17.45 8.18
CA PRO A 133 2.16 16.25 7.38
C PRO A 133 3.09 16.14 6.15
N TRP A 134 3.52 17.27 5.59
CA TRP A 134 4.45 17.34 4.46
C TRP A 134 5.80 16.65 4.72
N ALA A 135 6.23 16.55 5.98
CA ALA A 135 7.51 15.92 6.34
C ALA A 135 7.52 14.40 6.10
N LEU A 136 6.34 13.76 6.02
CA LEU A 136 6.19 12.32 5.82
C LEU A 136 6.25 11.90 4.35
N GLY A 137 5.97 12.82 3.41
CA GLY A 137 5.94 12.54 1.97
C GLY A 137 5.10 11.31 1.64
N ARG A 138 5.70 10.34 0.92
CA ARG A 138 5.00 9.10 0.51
C ARG A 138 4.53 8.22 1.67
N ALA A 139 5.14 8.33 2.85
CA ALA A 139 4.77 7.55 4.01
C ALA A 139 3.52 8.06 4.73
N LEU A 140 2.94 9.19 4.29
CA LEU A 140 1.86 9.85 5.00
C LEU A 140 0.60 8.99 5.16
N SER A 141 0.20 8.25 4.12
CA SER A 141 -1.00 7.39 4.19
C SER A 141 -0.79 6.29 5.24
N GLU A 142 0.33 5.57 5.16
CA GLU A 142 0.66 4.51 6.10
C GLU A 142 0.79 5.05 7.54
N ALA A 143 1.37 6.24 7.71
CA ALA A 143 1.48 6.89 9.01
C ALA A 143 0.11 7.26 9.60
N ARG A 144 -0.86 7.67 8.77
CA ARG A 144 -2.25 7.94 9.20
C ARG A 144 -2.96 6.67 9.61
N ASP A 145 -2.85 5.61 8.80
CA ASP A 145 -3.45 4.31 9.10
C ASP A 145 -2.87 3.75 10.40
N LEU A 146 -1.57 3.88 10.59
CA LEU A 146 -0.92 3.47 11.83
C LEU A 146 -1.34 4.33 13.03
N ALA A 147 -1.45 5.65 12.88
CA ALA A 147 -1.86 6.54 13.96
C ALA A 147 -3.34 6.38 14.38
N SER A 148 -4.19 5.89 13.47
CA SER A 148 -5.60 5.59 13.71
C SER A 148 -5.83 4.18 14.28
N ALA A 149 -4.89 3.25 14.08
CA ALA A 149 -4.95 1.91 14.64
C ALA A 149 -5.10 1.93 16.17
N GLU A 150 -6.06 1.17 16.68
CA GLU A 150 -6.39 1.11 18.11
C GLU A 150 -5.19 0.60 18.94
N THR A 151 -4.59 -0.49 18.49
CA THR A 151 -3.45 -1.15 19.13
C THR A 151 -2.25 -1.18 18.20
N TRP A 152 -1.04 -1.13 18.77
CA TRP A 152 0.19 -1.31 18.02
C TRP A 152 0.86 -2.62 18.46
N THR A 153 1.37 -3.35 17.48
CA THR A 153 2.35 -4.42 17.68
C THR A 153 3.75 -3.81 17.77
N SER A 154 4.77 -4.62 18.05
CA SER A 154 6.17 -4.15 18.02
C SER A 154 6.59 -3.68 16.63
N TRP A 155 5.99 -4.25 15.58
CA TRP A 155 6.16 -3.76 14.22
C TRP A 155 5.55 -2.36 14.02
N GLY A 156 4.34 -2.13 14.56
CA GLY A 156 3.70 -0.82 14.52
C GLY A 156 4.54 0.24 15.25
N LEU A 157 5.03 -0.07 16.44
CA LEU A 157 5.92 0.81 17.21
C LEU A 157 7.18 1.20 16.42
N ARG A 158 7.94 0.21 15.91
CA ARG A 158 9.15 0.47 15.12
C ARG A 158 8.87 1.24 13.83
N SER A 159 7.73 0.99 13.20
CA SER A 159 7.33 1.72 11.99
C SER A 159 7.05 3.19 12.29
N ALA A 160 6.36 3.48 13.40
CA ALA A 160 6.11 4.84 13.85
C ALA A 160 7.40 5.60 14.20
N GLU A 161 8.33 4.97 14.93
CA GLU A 161 9.66 5.53 15.22
C GLU A 161 10.40 5.88 13.92
N ARG A 162 10.42 4.96 12.95
CA ARG A 162 11.03 5.20 11.64
C ARG A 162 10.37 6.36 10.89
N TYR A 163 9.06 6.53 10.97
CA TYR A 163 8.37 7.66 10.33
C TYR A 163 8.76 8.99 10.97
N LEU A 164 8.84 9.05 12.31
CA LEU A 164 9.31 10.23 13.04
C LEU A 164 10.76 10.59 12.68
N ASP A 165 11.65 9.61 12.68
CA ASP A 165 13.06 9.79 12.33
C ASP A 165 13.24 10.28 10.89
N ASN A 166 12.51 9.67 9.95
CA ASN A 166 12.54 10.08 8.55
C ASN A 166 12.00 11.49 8.35
N ALA A 167 10.92 11.87 9.04
CA ALA A 167 10.38 13.22 9.00
C ALA A 167 11.39 14.23 9.54
N ALA A 168 12.00 13.95 10.70
CA ALA A 168 13.06 14.78 11.26
C ALA A 168 14.26 14.90 10.31
N ALA A 169 14.66 13.81 9.65
CA ALA A 169 15.73 13.82 8.65
C ALA A 169 15.36 14.61 7.38
N ASN A 170 14.10 14.59 6.93
CA ASN A 170 13.62 15.39 5.81
C ASN A 170 13.70 16.89 6.14
N VAL A 171 13.22 17.29 7.32
CA VAL A 171 13.30 18.69 7.81
C VAL A 171 14.76 19.12 7.91
N ARG A 172 15.62 18.32 8.56
CA ARG A 172 17.05 18.62 8.68
C ARG A 172 17.72 18.77 7.31
N ARG A 173 17.43 17.90 6.35
CA ARG A 173 17.97 18.02 4.97
C ARG A 173 17.48 19.28 4.26
N ALA A 174 16.25 19.73 4.53
CA ALA A 174 15.74 20.98 4.00
C ALA A 174 16.50 22.18 4.60
N GLU A 175 16.68 22.20 5.92
CA GLU A 175 17.48 23.22 6.63
C GLU A 175 18.94 23.26 6.15
N GLU A 176 19.59 22.10 6.01
CA GLU A 176 20.96 21.99 5.48
C GLU A 176 21.08 22.55 4.06
N ARG A 177 20.03 22.45 3.22
CA ARG A 177 20.04 23.07 1.88
C ARG A 177 19.94 24.58 1.97
N LEU A 178 19.12 25.11 2.88
CA LEU A 178 18.99 26.55 3.10
C LEU A 178 20.29 27.17 3.63
N GLY A 179 21.06 26.41 4.42
CA GLY A 179 22.38 26.83 4.89
C GLY A 179 23.50 26.80 3.83
N ARG A 180 23.24 26.31 2.61
CA ARG A 180 24.23 26.35 1.52
C ARG A 180 24.28 27.73 0.87
N THR A 181 25.35 27.98 0.13
CA THR A 181 25.50 29.21 -0.67
C THR A 181 24.23 29.48 -1.48
N PRO A 182 23.59 30.64 -1.27
CA PRO A 182 22.35 30.98 -1.95
C PRO A 182 22.57 31.19 -3.47
N PRO A 183 21.53 31.02 -4.30
CA PRO A 183 21.64 31.23 -5.73
C PRO A 183 22.05 32.68 -6.05
N ALA A 184 23.23 32.86 -6.66
CA ALA A 184 23.78 34.19 -6.96
C ALA A 184 22.83 35.06 -7.79
N THR A 185 22.04 34.44 -8.68
CA THR A 185 21.03 35.11 -9.53
C THR A 185 20.01 35.90 -8.72
N TRP A 186 19.65 35.44 -7.52
CA TRP A 186 18.59 36.04 -6.71
C TRP A 186 19.11 36.80 -5.49
N PHE A 187 20.38 36.63 -5.13
CA PHE A 187 20.93 37.14 -3.89
C PHE A 187 20.86 38.67 -3.78
N ALA A 188 21.21 39.39 -4.84
CA ALA A 188 21.10 40.86 -4.88
C ALA A 188 19.64 41.32 -4.78
N ARG A 189 18.71 40.64 -5.46
CA ARG A 189 17.28 40.98 -5.40
C ARG A 189 16.68 40.75 -4.01
N ALA A 190 17.15 39.74 -3.29
CA ALA A 190 16.73 39.39 -1.94
C ALA A 190 17.18 40.38 -0.85
N GLU A 191 18.05 41.34 -1.17
CA GLU A 191 18.44 42.42 -0.25
C GLU A 191 17.27 43.37 0.07
N ASP A 192 16.33 43.52 -0.86
CA ASP A 192 15.12 44.32 -0.70
C ASP A 192 14.14 43.63 0.26
N GLU A 193 13.78 44.31 1.35
CA GLU A 193 12.86 43.78 2.36
C GLU A 193 11.48 43.47 1.81
N ALA A 194 10.96 44.31 0.89
CA ALA A 194 9.66 44.08 0.27
C ALA A 194 9.66 42.77 -0.54
N VAL A 195 10.79 42.43 -1.17
CA VAL A 195 10.97 41.16 -1.88
C VAL A 195 10.97 39.99 -0.92
N ARG A 196 11.64 40.11 0.24
CA ARG A 196 11.67 39.03 1.24
C ARG A 196 10.28 38.74 1.80
N VAL A 197 9.52 39.78 2.10
CA VAL A 197 8.12 39.67 2.53
C VAL A 197 7.27 38.99 1.45
N ALA A 198 7.36 39.45 0.20
CA ALA A 198 6.62 38.88 -0.92
C ALA A 198 6.99 37.41 -1.18
N ALA A 199 8.28 37.05 -1.08
CA ALA A 199 8.75 35.68 -1.24
C ALA A 199 8.21 34.76 -0.14
N LEU A 200 8.20 35.22 1.12
CA LEU A 200 7.62 34.45 2.23
C LEU A 200 6.12 34.22 2.04
N GLU A 201 5.39 35.26 1.64
CA GLU A 201 3.96 35.14 1.35
C GLU A 201 3.70 34.17 0.19
N ALA A 202 4.48 34.25 -0.89
CA ALA A 202 4.39 33.31 -2.01
C ALA A 202 4.67 31.86 -1.59
N CYS A 203 5.67 31.62 -0.72
CA CYS A 203 5.93 30.30 -0.14
C CYS A 203 4.73 29.78 0.66
N ARG A 204 4.06 30.62 1.45
CA ARG A 204 2.86 30.25 2.20
C ARG A 204 1.67 29.96 1.28
N VAL A 205 1.49 30.75 0.22
CA VAL A 205 0.45 30.51 -0.79
C VAL A 205 0.64 29.15 -1.45
N LEU A 206 1.84 28.81 -1.93
CA LEU A 206 2.08 27.48 -2.53
C LEU A 206 1.89 26.35 -1.52
N SER A 207 2.38 26.52 -0.28
CA SER A 207 2.25 25.51 0.76
C SER A 207 0.79 25.25 1.14
N SER A 208 -0.07 26.27 1.10
CA SER A 208 -1.52 26.11 1.33
C SER A 208 -2.25 25.35 0.22
N ARG A 209 -1.68 25.29 -0.98
CA ARG A 209 -2.22 24.54 -2.13
C ARG A 209 -1.70 23.11 -2.20
N ASP A 210 -0.56 22.84 -1.57
CA ASP A 210 0.09 21.52 -1.54
C ASP A 210 -0.61 20.59 -0.54
N MET A 211 -1.87 20.26 -0.83
CA MET A 211 -2.74 19.44 0.03
C MET A 211 -2.44 17.94 -0.07
N ASP A 212 -1.77 17.51 -1.13
CA ASP A 212 -1.28 16.15 -1.30
C ASP A 212 0.21 16.00 -0.95
N TRP A 213 0.86 17.11 -0.57
CA TRP A 213 2.26 17.17 -0.13
C TRP A 213 3.23 16.54 -1.15
N ALA A 214 2.98 16.85 -2.42
CA ALA A 214 3.67 16.29 -3.58
C ALA A 214 3.67 14.74 -3.68
N ALA A 215 2.65 14.08 -3.12
CA ALA A 215 2.46 12.64 -3.28
C ALA A 215 1.89 12.27 -4.66
N VAL A 216 1.16 13.20 -5.30
CA VAL A 216 0.52 13.03 -6.61
C VAL A 216 1.01 14.11 -7.57
N GLN A 217 1.08 13.78 -8.86
CA GLN A 217 1.37 14.77 -9.90
C GLN A 217 0.08 15.48 -10.33
N ASN A 218 -0.30 16.53 -9.61
CA ASN A 218 -1.49 17.36 -9.91
C ASN A 218 -1.14 18.72 -10.54
N GLY A 219 0.14 19.13 -10.49
CA GLY A 219 0.59 20.44 -10.99
C GLY A 219 0.27 21.62 -10.07
N GLU A 220 -0.15 21.35 -8.83
CA GLU A 220 -0.49 22.34 -7.81
C GLU A 220 0.43 22.22 -6.60
N GLY A 221 0.75 23.34 -5.95
CA GLY A 221 1.64 23.38 -4.81
C GLY A 221 3.10 23.14 -5.17
N TRP A 222 3.81 22.40 -4.33
CA TRP A 222 5.24 22.10 -4.51
C TRP A 222 5.44 20.81 -5.30
N SER A 223 6.57 20.71 -6.00
CA SER A 223 6.99 19.42 -6.58
C SER A 223 7.69 18.56 -5.54
N GLN A 224 7.84 17.25 -5.82
CA GLN A 224 8.57 16.34 -4.93
C GLN A 224 10.00 16.81 -4.64
N ALA A 225 10.65 17.49 -5.58
CA ALA A 225 12.01 18.01 -5.41
C ALA A 225 12.07 19.22 -4.46
N THR A 226 10.99 19.99 -4.36
CA THR A 226 10.98 21.28 -3.66
C THR A 226 10.09 21.30 -2.42
N THR A 227 9.23 20.30 -2.21
CA THR A 227 8.21 20.31 -1.13
C THR A 227 8.82 20.52 0.26
N TRP A 228 9.86 19.77 0.64
CA TRP A 228 10.44 19.92 1.99
C TRP A 228 11.04 21.32 2.21
N THR A 229 11.86 21.82 1.27
CA THR A 229 12.48 23.14 1.41
C THR A 229 11.45 24.27 1.30
N GLY A 230 10.45 24.12 0.45
CA GLY A 230 9.36 25.08 0.28
C GLY A 230 8.50 25.22 1.53
N HIS A 231 8.08 24.10 2.14
CA HIS A 231 7.33 24.11 3.39
C HIS A 231 8.18 24.64 4.56
N THR A 232 9.46 24.23 4.68
CA THR A 232 10.38 24.79 5.69
C THR A 232 10.48 26.32 5.61
N LEU A 233 10.61 26.88 4.41
CA LEU A 233 10.61 28.33 4.20
C LEU A 233 9.27 28.98 4.57
N SER A 234 8.15 28.34 4.24
CA SER A 234 6.81 28.87 4.52
C SER A 234 6.50 29.02 6.02
N GLU A 235 7.12 28.17 6.84
CA GLU A 235 6.99 28.16 8.30
C GLU A 235 7.85 29.23 8.99
N ARG A 236 8.75 29.90 8.27
CA ARG A 236 9.56 30.99 8.84
C ARG A 236 8.68 32.18 9.23
N ALA A 237 9.06 32.88 10.29
CA ALA A 237 8.43 34.14 10.68
C ALA A 237 8.84 35.29 9.74
N VAL A 238 10.13 35.34 9.41
CA VAL A 238 10.78 36.26 8.47
C VAL A 238 11.85 35.49 7.70
N LEU A 239 12.18 35.92 6.48
CA LEU A 239 13.31 35.38 5.71
C LEU A 239 14.50 36.33 5.80
N ASP A 240 15.70 35.80 5.97
CA ASP A 240 16.92 36.56 5.71
C ASP A 240 17.21 36.66 4.19
N GLN A 241 18.28 37.35 3.80
CA GLN A 241 18.63 37.53 2.38
C GLN A 241 18.98 36.19 1.69
N GLY A 242 19.67 35.28 2.39
CA GLY A 242 20.06 33.99 1.84
C GLY A 242 18.86 33.06 1.67
N GLU A 243 18.01 32.97 2.69
CA GLU A 243 16.75 32.23 2.65
C GLU A 243 15.81 32.76 1.57
N ALA A 244 15.67 34.09 1.45
CA ALA A 244 14.86 34.70 0.41
C ALA A 244 15.42 34.44 -1.00
N ALA A 245 16.75 34.40 -1.18
CA ALA A 245 17.35 34.04 -2.46
C ALA A 245 17.07 32.57 -2.84
N HIS A 246 17.12 31.64 -1.87
CA HIS A 246 16.68 30.25 -2.08
C HIS A 246 15.19 30.18 -2.40
N ALA A 247 14.35 30.91 -1.65
CA ALA A 247 12.91 30.99 -1.88
C ALA A 247 12.59 31.46 -3.31
N LEU A 248 13.19 32.57 -3.76
CA LEU A 248 13.03 33.08 -5.13
C LEU A 248 13.44 32.04 -6.19
N GLY A 249 14.54 31.32 -5.96
CA GLY A 249 14.98 30.24 -6.85
C GLY A 249 13.94 29.12 -7.00
N LEU A 250 13.33 28.70 -5.89
CA LEU A 250 12.26 27.68 -5.89
C LEU A 250 10.97 28.24 -6.53
N LEU A 251 10.52 29.41 -6.07
CA LEU A 251 9.30 30.07 -6.53
C LEU A 251 9.34 30.36 -8.03
N HIS A 252 10.50 30.69 -8.59
CA HIS A 252 10.64 30.92 -10.02
C HIS A 252 10.26 29.67 -10.84
N GLY A 253 10.56 28.46 -10.34
CA GLY A 253 10.11 27.20 -10.96
C GLY A 253 8.59 27.00 -10.90
N HIS A 254 7.92 27.59 -9.91
CA HIS A 254 6.49 27.46 -9.64
C HIS A 254 5.68 28.72 -10.00
N ARG A 255 6.30 29.74 -10.58
CA ARG A 255 5.72 31.09 -10.77
C ARG A 255 4.41 31.13 -11.56
N ARG A 256 4.12 30.12 -12.39
CA ARG A 256 2.85 30.01 -13.12
C ARG A 256 1.64 29.76 -12.21
N GLN A 257 1.88 29.28 -10.99
CA GLN A 257 0.84 29.09 -9.99
C GLN A 257 0.56 30.38 -9.20
N LEU A 258 1.45 31.37 -9.22
CA LEU A 258 1.31 32.61 -8.45
C LEU A 258 0.46 33.64 -9.20
N SER A 259 -0.02 34.65 -8.49
CA SER A 259 -0.67 35.81 -9.13
C SER A 259 0.38 36.69 -9.81
N ASP A 260 -0.06 37.53 -10.76
CA ASP A 260 0.85 38.40 -11.49
C ASP A 260 1.47 39.45 -10.56
N GLU A 261 0.71 39.95 -9.57
CA GLU A 261 1.18 40.90 -8.56
C GLU A 261 2.31 40.30 -7.72
N VAL A 262 2.14 39.05 -7.26
CA VAL A 262 3.18 38.34 -6.48
C VAL A 262 4.42 38.12 -7.34
N CYS A 263 4.26 37.72 -8.61
CA CYS A 263 5.39 37.56 -9.52
C CYS A 263 6.13 38.88 -9.78
N ILE A 264 5.42 39.98 -9.99
CA ILE A 264 6.04 41.30 -10.18
C ILE A 264 6.79 41.71 -8.91
N ALA A 265 6.22 41.50 -7.73
CA ALA A 265 6.90 41.81 -6.46
C ALA A 265 8.21 40.99 -6.30
N CYS A 266 8.13 39.68 -6.49
CA CYS A 266 9.28 38.78 -6.33
C CYS A 266 10.34 38.94 -7.43
N PHE A 267 9.92 39.02 -8.69
CA PHE A 267 10.80 38.86 -9.87
C PHE A 267 10.91 40.11 -10.74
N GLY A 268 10.07 41.12 -10.53
CA GLY A 268 10.01 42.32 -11.36
C GLY A 268 9.21 42.17 -12.65
N GLU A 269 8.66 40.97 -12.92
CA GLU A 269 7.90 40.68 -14.14
C GLU A 269 6.75 39.69 -13.89
N ALA A 270 5.70 39.80 -14.70
CA ALA A 270 4.60 38.83 -14.72
C ALA A 270 5.02 37.56 -15.47
N PRO A 271 4.50 36.37 -15.10
CA PRO A 271 4.86 35.13 -15.74
C PRO A 271 4.32 35.06 -17.18
N ALA A 272 5.15 34.64 -18.12
CA ALA A 272 4.71 34.32 -19.48
C ALA A 272 3.78 33.09 -19.46
N ARG A 273 2.47 33.32 -19.38
CA ARG A 273 1.42 32.29 -19.51
C ARG A 273 1.18 32.11 -21.01
N ARG A 274 1.51 30.93 -21.56
CA ARG A 274 1.02 30.59 -22.90
C ARG A 274 -0.50 30.67 -22.84
N ARG A 275 -1.11 31.55 -23.65
CA ARG A 275 -2.56 31.54 -23.85
C ARG A 275 -2.95 30.11 -24.19
N ARG A 276 -3.80 29.51 -23.35
CA ARG A 276 -4.51 28.31 -23.76
C ARG A 276 -5.33 28.73 -24.98
N PRO A 277 -5.19 28.09 -26.16
CA PRO A 277 -6.01 28.43 -27.31
C PRO A 277 -7.48 28.35 -26.88
N GLU A 278 -8.26 29.35 -27.28
CA GLU A 278 -9.69 29.38 -26.94
C GLU A 278 -10.36 28.11 -27.46
N PRO A 279 -11.40 27.59 -26.76
CA PRO A 279 -12.07 26.36 -27.15
C PRO A 279 -12.58 26.33 -28.61
N GLU A 280 -12.75 27.49 -29.24
CA GLU A 280 -13.19 27.63 -30.63
C GLU A 280 -12.13 27.25 -31.68
N GLU A 281 -10.85 27.10 -31.31
CA GLU A 281 -9.76 26.73 -32.23
C GLU A 281 -9.40 25.23 -32.18
N GLN A 282 -10.18 24.39 -31.49
CA GLN A 282 -10.01 22.93 -31.64
C GLN A 282 -10.77 22.49 -32.88
N PRO A 283 -10.08 22.05 -33.97
CA PRO A 283 -10.77 21.47 -35.11
C PRO A 283 -11.59 20.31 -34.56
N ALA A 284 -12.91 20.36 -34.79
CA ALA A 284 -13.81 19.30 -34.41
C ALA A 284 -13.21 17.99 -34.92
N LEU A 285 -12.75 17.14 -34.01
CA LEU A 285 -12.37 15.78 -34.34
C LEU A 285 -13.68 15.11 -34.75
N GLY A 286 -13.94 15.13 -36.06
CA GLY A 286 -15.04 14.41 -36.66
C GLY A 286 -14.88 12.94 -36.31
N PHE A 287 -15.83 12.45 -35.50
CA PHE A 287 -16.11 11.02 -35.37
C PHE A 287 -16.88 10.53 -36.60
#